data_AF-A0A5C4S238-F1
#
_entry.id   AF-A0A5C4S238-F1
#
_cell.length_a   1.000
_cell.length_b   1.000
_cell.length_c   1.000
_cell.angle_alpha   90.00
_cell.angle_beta   90.00
_cell.angle_gamma   90.00
#
_symmetry.space_group_name_H-M   'P 1'
#
loop_
_entity.id
_entity.type
_entity.pdbx_description
1 polymer ?
#
loop_
_entity_poly.entity_id
_entity_poly.type
_entity_poly.pdbx_seq_one_letter_code
_entity_poly.pdbx_strand_id
1 'polypeptide(L)'
;DQGDLDGALNAFRESLAVSQRLAASDPSHAGWQRDLSVSQEKIGNVLRDQGDLDGALNAFRESLAVRKRLAASDPSHAGWQRDLSVSLTKIAEIHEQQSETALALPLAEQSLSIDEWLSALDKTNITWQKDVEVSREMVNRLREAIR
;
A
#
# COMPACT_ATOMS: atom_id res chain seq x y z
N ASP A 1 18.13 -14.37 5.05
CA ASP A 1 18.34 -15.51 4.14
C ASP A 1 17.05 -15.87 3.42
N GLN A 2 17.14 -16.37 2.19
CA GLN A 2 15.98 -16.72 1.36
C GLN A 2 14.99 -17.67 2.05
N GLY A 3 15.49 -18.60 2.88
CA GLY A 3 14.64 -19.56 3.59
C GLY A 3 13.70 -18.95 4.62
N ASP A 4 14.04 -17.78 5.19
CA ASP A 4 13.14 -17.05 6.09
C ASP A 4 12.00 -16.36 5.32
N LEU A 5 12.32 -15.82 4.12
CA LEU A 5 11.33 -15.22 3.24
C LEU A 5 10.31 -16.24 2.71
N ASP A 6 10.76 -17.44 2.34
CA ASP A 6 9.85 -18.51 1.89
C ASP A 6 8.91 -18.96 3.01
N GLY A 7 9.41 -19.07 4.24
CA GLY A 7 8.61 -19.36 5.43
C GLY A 7 7.57 -18.27 5.71
N ALA A 8 7.98 -17.01 5.68
CA ALA A 8 7.09 -15.86 5.85
C ALA A 8 6.00 -15.80 4.77
N LEU A 9 6.36 -16.05 3.51
CA LEU A 9 5.43 -16.05 2.38
C LEU A 9 4.33 -17.11 2.57
N ASN A 10 4.71 -18.32 3.00
CA ASN A 10 3.75 -19.39 3.27
C ASN A 10 2.80 -19.03 4.41
N ALA A 11 3.32 -18.49 5.52
CA ALA A 11 2.49 -18.05 6.64
C ALA A 11 1.50 -16.94 6.22
N PHE A 12 1.93 -15.97 5.40
CA PHE A 12 1.04 -14.93 4.91
C PHE A 12 0.02 -15.43 3.89
N ARG A 13 0.34 -16.45 3.07
CA ARG A 13 -0.64 -17.11 2.19
C ARG A 13 -1.73 -17.85 2.96
N GLU A 14 -1.38 -18.52 4.06
CA GLU A 14 -2.35 -19.15 4.96
C GLU A 14 -3.26 -18.09 5.61
N SER A 15 -2.68 -17.00 6.11
CA SER A 15 -3.44 -15.87 6.63
C SER A 15 -4.37 -15.26 5.56
N LEU A 16 -3.89 -15.09 4.33
CA LEU A 16 -4.68 -14.57 3.21
C LEU A 16 -5.89 -15.46 2.95
N ALA A 17 -5.72 -16.79 2.92
CA ALA A 17 -6.82 -17.72 2.69
C ALA A 17 -7.94 -17.58 3.75
N VAL A 18 -7.57 -17.36 5.01
CA VAL A 18 -8.55 -17.09 6.09
C VAL A 18 -9.23 -15.74 5.87
N SER A 19 -8.48 -14.67 5.64
CA SER A 19 -9.03 -13.32 5.41
C SER A 19 -9.95 -13.28 4.19
N GLN A 20 -9.62 -14.00 3.10
CA GLN A 20 -10.46 -14.12 1.91
C GLN A 20 -11.80 -14.77 2.23
N ARG A 21 -11.80 -15.87 3.00
CA ARG A 21 -13.05 -16.56 3.39
C ARG A 21 -13.93 -15.68 4.27
N LEU A 22 -13.34 -14.96 5.22
CA LEU A 22 -14.06 -14.02 6.07
C LEU A 22 -14.65 -12.87 5.26
N ALA A 23 -13.83 -12.18 4.47
CA ALA A 23 -14.24 -11.06 3.62
C ALA A 23 -15.31 -11.44 2.59
N ALA A 24 -15.28 -12.68 2.08
CA ALA A 24 -16.32 -13.20 1.18
C ALA A 24 -17.63 -13.54 1.90
N SER A 25 -17.56 -13.96 3.17
CA SER A 25 -18.74 -14.30 3.97
C SER A 25 -19.56 -13.09 4.39
N ASP A 26 -18.90 -11.94 4.58
CA ASP A 26 -19.56 -10.65 4.77
C ASP A 26 -18.78 -9.53 4.06
N PRO A 27 -19.15 -9.21 2.81
CA PRO A 27 -18.52 -8.13 2.05
C PRO A 27 -18.68 -6.73 2.65
N SER A 28 -19.67 -6.54 3.54
CA SER A 28 -19.93 -5.25 4.20
C SER A 28 -19.07 -5.04 5.44
N HIS A 29 -18.46 -6.10 5.98
CA HIS A 29 -17.63 -6.04 7.17
C HIS A 29 -16.28 -5.36 6.88
N ALA A 30 -16.20 -4.04 7.09
CA ALA A 30 -15.02 -3.23 6.81
C ALA A 30 -13.73 -3.75 7.47
N GLY A 31 -13.82 -4.28 8.70
CA GLY A 31 -12.67 -4.90 9.38
C GLY A 31 -12.06 -6.08 8.61
N TRP A 32 -12.87 -7.06 8.20
CA TRP A 32 -12.40 -8.21 7.41
C TRP A 32 -11.89 -7.82 6.03
N GLN A 33 -12.51 -6.82 5.40
CA GLN A 33 -11.97 -6.24 4.16
C GLN A 33 -10.58 -5.64 4.39
N ARG A 34 -10.40 -4.87 5.47
CA ARG A 34 -9.10 -4.30 5.83
C ARG A 34 -8.07 -5.39 6.08
N ASP A 35 -8.41 -6.43 6.84
CA ASP A 35 -7.52 -7.56 7.12
C ASP A 35 -7.08 -8.29 5.85
N LEU A 36 -8.01 -8.50 4.89
CA LEU A 36 -7.69 -9.02 3.56
C LEU A 36 -6.63 -8.16 2.86
N SER A 37 -6.81 -6.84 2.84
CA SER A 37 -5.84 -5.92 2.22
C SER A 37 -4.47 -5.97 2.90
N VAL A 38 -4.43 -6.10 4.23
CA VAL A 38 -3.18 -6.18 5.00
C VAL A 38 -2.45 -7.49 4.71
N SER A 39 -3.16 -8.62 4.60
CA SER A 39 -2.55 -9.90 4.20
C SER A 39 -1.93 -9.81 2.80
N GLN A 40 -2.62 -9.17 1.84
CA GLN A 40 -2.11 -8.94 0.49
C GLN A 40 -0.87 -8.03 0.49
N GLU A 41 -0.88 -6.94 1.27
CA GLU A 41 0.29 -6.07 1.41
C GLU A 41 1.52 -6.83 1.95
N LYS A 42 1.33 -7.67 2.97
CA LYS A 42 2.43 -8.46 3.55
C LYS A 42 3.03 -9.44 2.55
N ILE A 43 2.20 -10.10 1.75
CA ILE A 43 2.67 -10.94 0.63
C ILE A 43 3.46 -10.11 -0.37
N GLY A 44 2.95 -8.94 -0.77
CA GLY A 44 3.64 -8.05 -1.70
C GLY A 44 5.01 -7.61 -1.19
N ASN A 45 5.13 -7.30 0.11
CA ASN A 45 6.41 -6.95 0.72
C ASN A 45 7.42 -8.11 0.61
N VAL A 46 7.00 -9.32 0.96
CA VAL A 46 7.89 -10.50 0.88
C VAL A 46 8.30 -10.80 -0.56
N LEU A 47 7.37 -10.75 -1.51
CA LEU A 47 7.66 -10.97 -2.94
C LEU A 47 8.65 -9.93 -3.48
N ARG A 48 8.47 -8.66 -3.11
CA ARG A 48 9.42 -7.59 -3.46
C ARG A 48 10.81 -7.87 -2.89
N ASP A 49 10.88 -8.27 -1.62
CA ASP A 49 12.15 -8.57 -0.96
C ASP A 49 12.83 -9.84 -1.54
N GLN A 50 12.05 -10.73 -2.17
CA GLN A 50 12.54 -11.87 -2.98
C GLN A 50 12.92 -11.48 -4.42
N GLY A 51 12.65 -10.25 -4.85
CA GLY A 51 12.87 -9.78 -6.22
C GLY A 51 11.77 -10.13 -7.23
N ASP A 52 10.68 -10.77 -6.78
CA ASP A 52 9.49 -11.01 -7.62
C ASP A 52 8.62 -9.74 -7.67
N LEU A 53 9.06 -8.78 -8.48
CA LEU A 53 8.40 -7.48 -8.61
C LEU A 53 7.00 -7.59 -9.21
N ASP A 54 6.78 -8.51 -10.16
CA ASP A 54 5.47 -8.70 -10.78
C ASP A 54 4.47 -9.32 -9.79
N GLY A 55 4.92 -10.31 -9.02
CA GLY A 55 4.13 -10.89 -7.92
C GLY A 55 3.80 -9.85 -6.85
N ALA A 56 4.79 -9.01 -6.47
CA ALA A 56 4.59 -7.92 -5.52
C ALA A 56 3.57 -6.90 -6.03
N LEU A 57 3.69 -6.49 -7.29
CA LEU A 57 2.78 -5.55 -7.94
C LEU A 57 1.35 -6.06 -7.96
N ASN A 58 1.14 -7.34 -8.28
CA ASN A 58 -0.19 -7.94 -8.23
C ASN A 58 -0.77 -7.91 -6.81
N ALA A 59 -0.01 -8.35 -5.82
CA ALA A 59 -0.46 -8.36 -4.42
C ALA A 59 -0.81 -6.95 -3.91
N PHE A 60 0.02 -5.94 -4.21
CA PHE A 60 -0.27 -4.56 -3.84
C PHE A 60 -1.49 -3.98 -4.56
N ARG A 61 -1.72 -4.32 -5.84
CA ARG A 61 -2.93 -3.90 -6.58
C ARG A 61 -4.19 -4.47 -5.98
N GLU A 62 -4.18 -5.73 -5.53
CA GLU A 62 -5.31 -6.32 -4.84
C GLU A 62 -5.60 -5.62 -3.50
N SER A 63 -4.54 -5.33 -2.71
CA SER A 63 -4.66 -4.54 -1.48
C SER A 63 -5.24 -3.14 -1.75
N LEU A 64 -4.72 -2.44 -2.77
CA LEU A 64 -5.17 -1.12 -3.19
C LEU A 64 -6.67 -1.12 -3.53
N ALA A 65 -7.14 -2.13 -4.25
CA ALA A 65 -8.55 -2.23 -4.64
C ALA A 65 -9.48 -2.25 -3.41
N VAL A 66 -9.10 -2.97 -2.36
CA VAL A 66 -9.87 -3.03 -1.12
C VAL A 66 -9.81 -1.70 -0.36
N ARG A 67 -8.60 -1.16 -0.16
CA ARG A 67 -8.39 0.09 0.60
C ARG A 67 -9.03 1.29 -0.07
N LYS A 68 -9.03 1.34 -1.41
CA LYS A 68 -9.73 2.39 -2.18
C LYS A 68 -11.23 2.36 -1.94
N ARG A 69 -11.85 1.17 -1.86
CA ARG A 69 -13.29 1.04 -1.52
C ARG A 69 -13.58 1.50 -0.09
N LEU A 70 -12.75 1.09 0.88
CA LEU A 70 -12.90 1.49 2.28
C LEU A 70 -12.77 3.01 2.45
N ALA A 71 -11.69 3.60 1.94
CA ALA A 71 -11.47 5.05 2.00
C ALA A 71 -12.57 5.86 1.28
N ALA A 72 -13.15 5.33 0.20
CA ALA A 72 -14.29 5.96 -0.47
C ALA A 72 -15.60 5.86 0.34
N SER A 73 -15.77 4.81 1.15
CA SER A 73 -16.96 4.61 1.96
C SER A 73 -17.03 5.52 3.20
N ASP A 74 -15.88 5.91 3.74
CA ASP A 74 -15.75 6.96 4.75
C ASP A 74 -14.50 7.80 4.49
N PRO A 75 -14.65 8.91 3.72
CA PRO A 75 -13.54 9.79 3.41
C PRO A 75 -12.91 10.45 4.64
N SER A 76 -13.64 10.55 5.75
CA SER A 76 -13.15 11.17 7.00
C SER A 76 -12.32 10.22 7.85
N HIS A 77 -12.36 8.91 7.56
CA HIS A 77 -11.65 7.90 8.32
C HIS A 77 -10.14 7.95 8.05
N ALA A 78 -9.40 8.70 8.87
CA ALA A 78 -7.95 8.89 8.75
C ALA A 78 -7.15 7.57 8.60
N GLY A 79 -7.52 6.52 9.34
CA GLY A 79 -6.87 5.21 9.22
C GLY A 79 -6.98 4.57 7.83
N TRP A 80 -8.14 4.64 7.17
CA TRP A 80 -8.35 4.07 5.84
C TRP A 80 -7.69 4.90 4.75
N GLN A 81 -7.65 6.22 4.93
CA GLN A 81 -6.89 7.12 4.05
C GLN A 81 -5.40 6.81 4.12
N ARG A 82 -4.86 6.62 5.33
CA ARG A 82 -3.45 6.21 5.50
C ARG A 82 -3.17 4.86 4.84
N ASP A 83 -4.03 3.87 5.03
CA ASP A 83 -3.86 2.57 4.38
C ASP A 83 -3.83 2.70 2.85
N LEU A 84 -4.72 3.53 2.28
CA LEU A 84 -4.76 3.85 0.85
C LEU A 84 -3.44 4.49 0.39
N SER A 85 -2.96 5.51 1.10
CA SER A 85 -1.66 6.15 0.81
C SER A 85 -0.52 5.13 0.78
N VAL A 86 -0.43 4.28 1.80
CA VAL A 86 0.61 3.23 1.88
C VAL A 86 0.57 2.28 0.68
N SER A 87 -0.61 1.88 0.20
CA SER A 87 -0.71 1.03 -1.00
C SER A 87 -0.29 1.75 -2.27
N LEU A 88 -0.60 3.04 -2.40
CA LEU A 88 -0.17 3.86 -3.54
C LEU A 88 1.35 3.99 -3.57
N THR A 89 1.98 4.29 -2.42
CA THR A 89 3.43 4.36 -2.28
C THR A 89 4.10 3.05 -2.68
N LYS A 90 3.60 1.91 -2.18
CA LYS A 90 4.18 0.60 -2.50
C LYS A 90 4.12 0.26 -4.00
N ILE A 91 3.02 0.60 -4.68
CA ILE A 91 2.91 0.39 -6.12
C ILE A 91 3.82 1.36 -6.88
N ALA A 92 3.92 2.61 -6.43
CA ALA A 92 4.85 3.58 -7.01
C ALA A 92 6.31 3.12 -6.87
N GLU A 93 6.72 2.56 -5.73
CA GLU A 93 8.04 1.96 -5.52
C GLU A 93 8.33 0.83 -6.50
N ILE A 94 7.37 -0.07 -6.75
CA ILE A 94 7.57 -1.16 -7.72
C ILE A 94 7.74 -0.61 -9.14
N HIS A 95 6.89 0.34 -9.55
CA HIS A 95 7.04 0.99 -10.85
C HIS A 95 8.37 1.74 -10.97
N GLU A 96 8.83 2.41 -9.91
CA GLU A 96 10.15 3.05 -9.87
C GLU A 96 11.28 2.01 -10.04
N GLN A 97 11.22 0.88 -9.33
CA GLN A 97 12.20 -0.22 -9.46
C GLN A 97 12.22 -0.82 -10.87
N GLN A 98 11.07 -0.84 -11.56
CA GLN A 98 10.94 -1.27 -12.95
C GLN A 98 11.29 -0.17 -13.98
N SER A 99 11.76 1.01 -13.53
CA SER A 99 12.03 2.18 -14.37
C SER A 99 10.79 2.73 -15.11
N GLU A 100 9.60 2.42 -14.62
CA GLU A 100 8.30 2.85 -15.14
C GLU A 100 7.85 4.16 -14.45
N THR A 101 8.72 5.17 -14.47
CA THR A 101 8.55 6.45 -13.75
C THR A 101 7.26 7.18 -14.10
N ALA A 102 6.82 7.09 -15.36
CA ALA A 102 5.55 7.65 -15.82
C ALA A 102 4.31 7.00 -15.15
N LEU A 103 4.40 5.72 -14.73
CA LEU A 103 3.36 5.03 -13.98
C LEU A 103 3.47 5.29 -12.47
N ALA A 104 4.69 5.45 -11.96
CA ALA A 104 4.94 5.72 -10.54
C ALA A 104 4.50 7.11 -10.09
N LEU A 105 4.80 8.15 -10.89
CA LEU A 105 4.58 9.55 -10.50
C LEU A 105 3.14 9.86 -10.07
N PRO A 106 2.08 9.55 -10.86
CA PRO A 106 0.71 9.89 -10.45
C PRO A 106 0.27 9.17 -9.17
N LEU A 107 0.81 7.98 -8.89
CA LEU A 107 0.53 7.24 -7.65
C LEU A 107 1.20 7.91 -6.45
N ALA A 108 2.46 8.33 -6.60
CA ALA A 108 3.21 9.05 -5.56
C ALA A 108 2.56 10.41 -5.25
N GLU A 109 2.08 11.13 -6.27
CA GLU A 109 1.36 12.40 -6.09
C GLU A 109 0.03 12.23 -5.34
N GLN A 110 -0.69 11.13 -5.63
CA GLN A 110 -1.92 10.82 -4.91
C GLN A 110 -1.66 10.44 -3.45
N SER A 111 -0.62 9.64 -3.18
CA SER A 111 -0.17 9.34 -1.81
C SER A 111 0.19 10.62 -1.04
N LEU A 112 1.03 11.48 -1.64
CA LEU A 112 1.44 12.74 -1.01
C LEU A 112 0.24 13.62 -0.65
N SER A 113 -0.75 13.72 -1.53
CA SER A 113 -1.96 14.50 -1.26
C SER A 113 -2.73 13.99 -0.04
N ILE A 114 -2.79 12.66 0.14
CA ILE A 114 -3.44 12.04 1.30
C ILE A 114 -2.62 12.27 2.57
N ASP A 115 -1.31 12.10 2.50
CA ASP A 115 -0.42 12.28 3.65
C ASP A 115 -0.44 13.73 4.15
N GLU A 116 -0.44 14.70 3.23
CA GLU A 116 -0.54 16.12 3.57
C GLU A 116 -1.88 16.45 4.24
N TRP A 117 -2.98 15.86 3.74
CA TRP A 117 -4.28 15.99 4.39
C TRP A 117 -4.27 15.40 5.80
N LEU A 118 -3.75 14.19 5.98
CA LEU A 118 -3.62 13.56 7.30
C LEU A 118 -2.80 14.42 8.25
N SER A 119 -1.59 14.83 7.85
CA SER A 119 -0.72 15.67 8.67
C SER A 119 -1.35 17.03 9.02
N ALA A 120 -2.28 17.54 8.21
CA ALA A 120 -3.01 18.76 8.52
C ALA A 120 -4.10 18.56 9.58
N LEU A 121 -4.68 17.36 9.70
CA LEU A 121 -5.68 17.02 10.73
C LEU A 121 -5.06 16.97 12.13
N ASP A 122 -3.86 16.40 12.23
CA ASP A 122 -3.08 16.37 13.47
C ASP A 122 -1.61 16.66 13.17
N LYS A 123 -1.25 17.93 13.37
CA LYS A 123 0.13 18.42 13.15
C LYS A 123 1.12 17.89 14.17
N THR A 124 0.69 17.24 15.25
CA THR A 124 1.57 16.63 16.26
C THR A 124 1.86 15.16 15.99
N ASN A 125 1.14 14.55 15.03
CA ASN A 125 1.34 13.17 14.65
C ASN A 125 2.62 12.99 13.82
N ILE A 126 3.70 12.62 14.49
CA ILE A 126 5.02 12.40 13.88
C ILE A 126 4.97 11.32 12.78
N THR A 127 4.09 10.32 12.93
CA THR A 127 3.94 9.26 11.94
C THR A 127 3.33 9.77 10.64
N TRP A 128 2.45 10.78 10.69
CA TRP A 128 1.88 11.40 9.49
C TRP A 128 2.85 12.37 8.83
N GLN A 129 3.64 13.10 9.63
CA GLN A 129 4.71 13.96 9.11
C GLN A 129 5.76 13.16 8.35
N LYS A 130 6.17 12.00 8.88
CA LYS A 130 7.11 11.10 8.20
C LYS A 130 6.57 10.56 6.88
N ASP A 131 5.28 10.24 6.82
CA ASP A 131 4.68 9.80 5.56
C ASP A 131 4.72 10.90 4.50
N VAL A 132 4.43 12.16 4.88
CA VAL A 132 4.57 13.32 3.98
C VAL A 132 6.01 13.46 3.47
N GLU A 133 7.00 13.31 4.35
CA GLU A 133 8.42 13.37 3.97
C GLU A 133 8.73 12.28 2.92
N VAL A 134 8.36 11.03 3.19
CA VAL A 134 8.60 9.89 2.30
C VAL A 134 7.92 10.08 0.93
N SER A 135 6.63 10.41 0.91
CA SER A 135 5.90 10.56 -0.35
C SER A 135 6.37 11.80 -1.13
N ARG A 136 6.76 12.88 -0.45
CA ARG A 136 7.32 14.08 -1.10
C ARG A 136 8.69 13.82 -1.72
N GLU A 137 9.57 13.13 -1.01
CA GLU A 137 10.87 12.73 -1.54
C GLU A 137 10.70 11.87 -2.79
N MET A 138 9.80 10.89 -2.75
CA MET A 138 9.48 10.05 -3.90
C MET A 138 8.98 10.86 -5.11
N VAL A 139 8.02 11.76 -4.92
CA VAL A 139 7.53 12.64 -6.00
C VAL A 139 8.65 13.47 -6.61
N ASN A 140 9.54 14.02 -5.78
CA ASN A 140 10.68 14.82 -6.27
C ASN A 140 11.64 13.98 -7.12
N ARG A 141 12.04 12.79 -6.62
CA ARG A 141 12.91 11.88 -7.36
C ARG A 141 12.30 11.46 -8.70
N LEU A 142 11.01 11.11 -8.71
CA LEU A 142 10.31 10.69 -9.93
C LEU A 142 10.18 11.83 -10.94
N ARG A 143 9.94 13.06 -10.49
CA ARG A 143 9.91 14.25 -11.36
C ARG A 143 11.27 14.56 -11.96
N GLU A 144 12.36 14.34 -11.22
CA GLU A 144 13.71 14.52 -11.74
C GLU A 144 14.06 13.47 -12.79
N ALA A 145 13.63 12.22 -12.60
CA ALA A 145 13.88 11.12 -13.54
C ALA A 145 13.16 11.25 -14.90
N ILE A 146 12.14 12.12 -15.00
CA ILE A 146 11.36 12.34 -16.23
C ILE A 146 11.88 13.54 -17.05
N ARG A 147 12.73 14.39 -16.46
CA ARG A 147 13.30 15.56 -17.14
C ARG A 147 14.37 15.16 -18.15
#